data_AF-E9E5K0-F1
#
_entry.id   AF-E9E5K0-F1
#
_cell.length_a   1.000
_cell.length_b   1.000
_cell.length_c   1.000
_cell.angle_alpha   90.00
_cell.angle_beta   90.00
_cell.angle_gamma   90.00
#
_symmetry.space_group_name_H-M   'P 1'
#
loop_
_entity.id
_entity.type
_entity.pdbx_description
1 polymer ?
#
loop_
_entity_poly.entity_id
_entity_poly.type
_entity_poly.pdbx_seq_one_letter_code
_entity_poly.pdbx_strand_id
1 'polypeptide(L)'
;MADNSPQPPCEASLAQRLRSRKFIGQEAVDAIHGRKLPFHLGRPLVQYCIVRGIRHHLDFAQGEANTLKGLLPIFTKAINARLIMSNQVPDMQTSEDMPYCIWHPDVPSEDTLRKLAERYPDFQYQVGRACAIAGYADLYKSLQILPEAAIAEEARESGNLEIHESIVKEVVKWKVFDDYTGTILVPTPSRLNADTVVYKRLHAFRQGFRTPVGRIEGEEGDPEPDDEPDSDDEP
;
A
#
# COMPACT_ATOMS: atom_id res chain seq x y z
N MET A 1 -27.04 14.54 44.71
CA MET A 1 -26.52 13.19 44.43
C MET A 1 -25.77 13.30 43.12
N ALA A 2 -24.44 13.24 43.18
CA ALA A 2 -23.62 13.26 41.98
C ALA A 2 -23.76 11.90 41.30
N ASP A 3 -24.20 11.91 40.05
CA ASP A 3 -24.26 10.74 39.19
C ASP A 3 -22.82 10.23 38.98
N ASN A 4 -22.50 9.13 39.67
CA ASN A 4 -21.20 8.47 39.64
C ASN A 4 -21.25 7.26 38.70
N SER A 5 -21.90 7.43 37.56
CA SER A 5 -21.84 6.46 36.47
C SER A 5 -20.41 6.45 35.90
N PRO A 6 -19.74 5.29 35.77
CA PRO A 6 -18.43 5.22 35.15
C PRO A 6 -18.54 5.71 33.71
N GLN A 7 -17.87 6.83 33.41
CA GLN A 7 -17.69 7.30 32.04
C GLN A 7 -17.06 6.16 31.22
N PRO A 8 -17.55 5.90 29.99
CA PRO A 8 -16.87 4.96 29.09
C PRO A 8 -15.41 5.39 28.97
N PRO A 9 -14.44 4.45 28.92
CA PRO A 9 -13.03 4.81 28.82
C PRO A 9 -12.87 5.75 27.64
N CYS A 10 -12.38 6.96 27.92
CA CYS A 10 -12.11 8.03 26.97
C CYS A 10 -11.53 7.42 25.68
N GLU A 11 -12.32 7.40 24.60
CA GLU A 11 -11.92 6.77 23.34
C GLU A 11 -10.63 7.44 22.87
N ALA A 12 -9.51 6.72 22.96
CA ALA A 12 -8.22 7.27 22.57
C ALA A 12 -8.27 7.71 21.10
N SER A 13 -7.89 8.97 20.85
CA SER A 13 -7.78 9.53 19.50
C SER A 13 -6.87 8.66 18.61
N LEU A 14 -7.09 8.72 17.29
CA LEU A 14 -6.23 8.02 16.32
C LEU A 14 -4.75 8.38 16.48
N ALA A 15 -4.44 9.63 16.84
CA ALA A 15 -3.07 10.06 17.14
C ALA A 15 -2.48 9.34 18.36
N GLN A 16 -3.27 9.11 19.42
CA GLN A 16 -2.84 8.31 20.58
C GLN A 16 -2.65 6.83 20.20
N ARG A 17 -3.56 6.28 19.40
CA ARG A 17 -3.48 4.90 18.91
C ARG A 17 -2.23 4.65 18.06
N LEU A 18 -1.81 5.64 17.26
CA LEU A 18 -0.55 5.62 16.50
C LEU A 18 0.71 5.65 17.37
N ARG A 19 0.65 6.23 18.57
CA ARG A 19 1.78 6.17 19.50
C ARG A 19 1.89 4.82 20.21
N SER A 20 0.80 4.06 20.25
CA SER A 20 0.78 2.79 20.97
C SER A 20 1.40 1.67 20.15
N ARG A 21 2.50 1.11 20.67
CA ARG A 21 3.24 -0.01 20.07
C ARG A 21 2.90 -1.36 20.72
N LYS A 22 1.79 -1.49 21.45
CA LYS A 22 1.35 -2.81 21.96
C LYS A 22 0.94 -3.69 20.78
N PHE A 23 1.35 -4.96 20.81
CA PHE A 23 0.99 -5.93 19.78
C PHE A 23 -0.03 -6.92 20.32
N ILE A 24 -1.14 -7.07 19.60
CA ILE A 24 -2.18 -8.07 19.88
C ILE A 24 -2.36 -8.89 18.61
N GLY A 25 -1.94 -10.17 18.66
CA GLY A 25 -1.91 -11.03 17.47
C GLY A 25 -3.29 -11.19 16.80
N GLN A 26 -4.35 -11.33 17.59
CA GLN A 26 -5.71 -11.45 17.07
C GLN A 26 -6.16 -10.19 16.32
N GLU A 27 -5.84 -8.99 16.82
CA GLU A 27 -6.16 -7.74 16.10
C GLU A 27 -5.44 -7.67 14.76
N ALA A 28 -4.18 -8.14 14.68
CA ALA A 28 -3.45 -8.20 13.42
C ALA A 28 -4.09 -9.18 12.42
N VAL A 29 -4.55 -10.35 12.89
CA VAL A 29 -5.27 -11.33 12.06
C VAL A 29 -6.59 -10.75 11.57
N ASP A 30 -7.38 -10.13 12.45
CA ASP A 30 -8.65 -9.52 12.09
C ASP A 30 -8.47 -8.36 11.09
N ALA A 31 -7.40 -7.58 11.23
CA ALA A 31 -7.04 -6.54 10.27
C ALA A 31 -6.71 -7.10 8.88
N ILE A 32 -5.90 -8.16 8.79
CA ILE A 32 -5.57 -8.81 7.49
C ILE A 32 -6.81 -9.26 6.75
N HIS A 33 -7.80 -9.76 7.49
CA HIS A 33 -9.06 -10.25 6.95
C HIS A 33 -10.15 -9.17 6.84
N GLY A 34 -9.79 -7.89 7.05
CA GLY A 34 -10.71 -6.76 6.95
C GLY A 34 -11.91 -6.86 7.90
N ARG A 35 -11.76 -7.53 9.05
CA ARG A 35 -12.86 -7.75 10.01
C ARG A 35 -12.97 -6.61 11.02
N LYS A 36 -11.82 -6.09 11.47
CA LYS A 36 -11.76 -5.06 12.52
C LYS A 36 -10.47 -4.25 12.42
N LEU A 37 -10.58 -2.96 12.73
CA LEU A 37 -9.45 -2.07 12.87
C LEU A 37 -8.76 -2.28 14.25
N PRO A 38 -7.45 -2.58 14.28
CA PRO A 38 -6.68 -2.73 15.51
C PRO A 38 -6.70 -1.46 16.36
N PHE A 39 -6.74 -1.59 17.69
CA PHE A 39 -6.68 -0.42 18.56
C PHE A 39 -5.28 0.21 18.53
N HIS A 40 -4.23 -0.62 18.57
CA HIS A 40 -2.83 -0.17 18.58
C HIS A 40 -2.26 -0.07 17.16
N LEU A 41 -1.98 1.14 16.68
CA LEU A 41 -1.62 1.39 15.27
C LEU A 41 -0.11 1.69 15.07
N GLY A 42 0.66 1.80 16.15
CA GLY A 42 2.03 2.33 16.11
C GLY A 42 3.10 1.38 15.57
N ARG A 43 2.80 0.10 15.37
CA ARG A 43 3.76 -0.86 14.81
C ARG A 43 3.63 -0.95 13.29
N PRO A 44 4.74 -0.86 12.52
CA PRO A 44 4.71 -1.05 11.07
C PRO A 44 4.04 -2.35 10.62
N LEU A 45 4.30 -3.46 11.34
CA LEU A 45 3.64 -4.74 11.05
C LEU A 45 2.11 -4.64 11.11
N VAL A 46 1.55 -3.95 12.11
CA VAL A 46 0.10 -3.78 12.26
C VAL A 46 -0.45 -2.90 11.12
N GLN A 47 0.29 -1.86 10.74
CA GLN A 47 -0.06 -1.01 9.59
C GLN A 47 -0.11 -1.83 8.30
N TYR A 48 0.84 -2.74 8.07
CA TYR A 48 0.81 -3.64 6.90
C TYR A 48 -0.36 -4.62 6.94
N CYS A 49 -0.73 -5.13 8.13
CA CYS A 49 -1.92 -5.96 8.30
C CYS A 49 -3.19 -5.21 7.90
N ILE A 50 -3.32 -3.96 8.33
CA ILE A 50 -4.44 -3.07 7.99
C ILE A 50 -4.45 -2.77 6.48
N VAL A 51 -3.31 -2.41 5.89
CA VAL A 51 -3.19 -2.14 4.45
C VAL A 51 -3.63 -3.35 3.62
N ARG A 52 -3.23 -4.56 4.02
CA ARG A 52 -3.70 -5.79 3.39
C ARG A 52 -5.21 -5.94 3.50
N GLY A 53 -5.77 -5.75 4.70
CA GLY A 53 -7.22 -5.72 4.90
C GLY A 53 -7.94 -4.76 3.97
N ILE A 54 -7.49 -3.51 3.94
CA ILE A 54 -8.04 -2.45 3.09
C ILE A 54 -8.01 -2.86 1.62
N ARG A 55 -6.87 -3.37 1.13
CA ARG A 55 -6.73 -3.73 -0.30
C ARG A 55 -7.60 -4.91 -0.72
N HIS A 56 -7.90 -5.84 0.18
CA HIS A 56 -8.66 -7.05 -0.12
C HIS A 56 -10.15 -6.98 0.24
N HIS A 57 -10.57 -6.02 1.07
CA HIS A 57 -11.94 -5.95 1.59
C HIS A 57 -12.51 -4.54 1.42
N LEU A 58 -13.38 -4.34 0.43
CA LEU A 58 -13.98 -3.04 0.12
C LEU A 58 -14.81 -2.48 1.29
N ASP A 59 -15.66 -3.32 1.91
CA ASP A 59 -16.49 -2.91 3.05
C ASP A 59 -15.64 -2.41 4.22
N PHE A 60 -14.48 -3.03 4.45
CA PHE A 60 -13.53 -2.59 5.47
C PHE A 60 -12.90 -1.24 5.11
N ALA A 61 -12.49 -1.08 3.85
CA ALA A 61 -11.89 0.15 3.33
C ALA A 61 -12.86 1.34 3.38
N GLN A 62 -14.15 1.13 3.10
CA GLN A 62 -15.19 2.17 3.14
C GLN A 62 -15.78 2.37 4.55
N GLY A 63 -15.72 1.34 5.40
CA GLY A 63 -16.21 1.36 6.77
C GLY A 63 -15.14 1.82 7.76
N GLU A 64 -14.82 0.95 8.72
CA GLU A 64 -13.99 1.30 9.89
C GLU A 64 -12.60 1.84 9.50
N ALA A 65 -11.96 1.29 8.47
CA ALA A 65 -10.63 1.73 8.05
C ALA A 65 -10.63 3.11 7.38
N ASN A 66 -11.77 3.59 6.86
CA ASN A 66 -11.87 4.91 6.24
C ASN A 66 -11.55 6.04 7.23
N THR A 67 -11.73 5.80 8.53
CA THR A 67 -11.33 6.73 9.61
C THR A 67 -9.83 7.04 9.61
N LEU A 68 -9.00 6.19 8.98
CA LEU A 68 -7.56 6.38 8.85
C LEU A 68 -7.16 7.28 7.66
N LYS A 69 -8.11 7.65 6.79
CA LYS A 69 -7.82 8.49 5.62
C LYS A 69 -7.30 9.86 6.07
N GLY A 70 -6.19 10.31 5.48
CA GLY A 70 -5.51 11.55 5.85
C GLY A 70 -4.63 11.47 7.09
N LEU A 71 -4.59 10.33 7.79
CA LEU A 71 -3.77 10.17 8.99
C LEU A 71 -2.32 9.82 8.67
N LEU A 72 -2.10 8.87 7.74
CA LEU A 72 -0.79 8.50 7.21
C LEU A 72 -0.92 8.20 5.71
N PRO A 73 0.07 8.56 4.87
CA PRO A 73 0.03 8.29 3.43
C PRO A 73 -0.22 6.81 3.10
N ILE A 74 0.33 5.88 3.89
CA ILE A 74 0.16 4.43 3.66
C ILE A 74 -1.31 3.99 3.70
N PHE A 75 -2.12 4.57 4.60
CA PHE A 75 -3.54 4.24 4.72
C PHE A 75 -4.35 4.92 3.64
N THR A 76 -4.10 6.21 3.38
CA THR A 76 -4.78 6.96 2.31
C THR A 76 -4.57 6.28 0.95
N LYS A 77 -3.32 5.93 0.62
CA LYS A 77 -3.00 5.21 -0.63
C LYS A 77 -3.68 3.85 -0.68
N ALA A 78 -3.70 3.08 0.41
CA ALA A 78 -4.36 1.78 0.42
C ALA A 78 -5.88 1.89 0.16
N ILE A 79 -6.54 2.87 0.77
CA ILE A 79 -7.97 3.13 0.60
C ILE A 79 -8.25 3.56 -0.84
N ASN A 80 -7.52 4.56 -1.34
CA ASN A 80 -7.69 5.04 -2.71
C ASN A 80 -7.43 3.93 -3.74
N ALA A 81 -6.41 3.08 -3.52
CA ALA A 81 -6.16 1.92 -4.36
C ALA A 81 -7.35 0.95 -4.38
N ARG A 82 -7.91 0.61 -3.21
CA ARG A 82 -9.08 -0.28 -3.11
C ARG A 82 -10.30 0.29 -3.83
N LEU A 83 -10.54 1.58 -3.72
CA LEU A 83 -11.63 2.26 -4.43
C LEU A 83 -11.44 2.16 -5.95
N ILE A 84 -10.25 2.46 -6.47
CA ILE A 84 -9.93 2.35 -7.91
C ILE A 84 -10.14 0.91 -8.40
N MET A 85 -9.63 -0.08 -7.66
CA MET A 85 -9.82 -1.51 -7.93
C MET A 85 -11.30 -1.95 -7.88
N SER A 86 -12.14 -1.16 -7.22
CA SER A 86 -13.59 -1.37 -7.13
C SER A 86 -14.36 -0.43 -8.07
N ASN A 87 -13.70 0.07 -9.12
CA ASN A 87 -14.26 0.96 -10.15
C ASN A 87 -14.78 2.31 -9.64
N GLN A 88 -14.21 2.81 -8.55
CA GLN A 88 -14.51 4.13 -7.97
C GLN A 88 -13.27 5.00 -8.04
N VAL A 89 -13.31 6.10 -8.81
CA VAL A 89 -12.19 7.05 -8.88
C VAL A 89 -12.30 8.02 -7.69
N PRO A 90 -11.42 7.91 -6.67
CA PRO A 90 -11.45 8.81 -5.52
C PRO A 90 -10.95 10.20 -5.91
N ASP A 91 -11.26 11.18 -5.08
CA ASP A 91 -10.59 12.47 -5.15
C ASP A 91 -9.21 12.39 -4.48
N MET A 92 -8.18 12.77 -5.23
CA MET A 92 -6.76 12.76 -4.84
C MET A 92 -6.18 14.14 -5.16
N GLN A 93 -5.56 14.77 -4.16
CA GLN A 93 -5.08 16.15 -4.26
C GLN A 93 -3.56 16.22 -4.33
N THR A 94 -2.88 15.27 -3.69
CA THR A 94 -1.42 15.26 -3.55
C THR A 94 -0.84 13.90 -3.92
N SER A 95 0.49 13.84 -4.12
CA SER A 95 1.21 12.58 -4.32
C SER A 95 1.13 11.62 -3.12
N GLU A 96 0.78 12.12 -1.94
CA GLU A 96 0.51 11.30 -0.75
C GLU A 96 -0.82 10.56 -0.84
N ASP A 97 -1.74 11.00 -1.70
CA ASP A 97 -3.02 10.35 -1.97
C ASP A 97 -2.90 9.27 -3.06
N MET A 98 -1.89 9.37 -3.92
CA MET A 98 -1.77 8.58 -5.13
C MET A 98 -1.17 7.20 -4.87
N PRO A 99 -1.97 6.11 -5.01
CA PRO A 99 -1.43 4.76 -4.90
C PRO A 99 -0.52 4.37 -6.07
N TYR A 100 0.53 3.63 -5.73
CA TYR A 100 1.43 3.01 -6.71
C TYR A 100 0.78 1.84 -7.45
N CYS A 101 0.24 0.86 -6.70
CA CYS A 101 -0.37 -0.35 -7.27
C CYS A 101 -1.89 -0.25 -7.22
N ILE A 102 -2.51 -0.10 -8.39
CA ILE A 102 -3.97 0.05 -8.58
C ILE A 102 -4.63 -1.18 -9.22
N TRP A 103 -3.89 -2.28 -9.38
CA TRP A 103 -4.30 -3.43 -10.20
C TRP A 103 -4.35 -4.77 -9.43
N HIS A 104 -4.05 -4.80 -8.13
CA HIS A 104 -4.05 -6.03 -7.33
C HIS A 104 -4.70 -5.82 -5.95
N PRO A 105 -5.69 -6.63 -5.55
CA PRO A 105 -6.00 -7.96 -6.10
C PRO A 105 -6.99 -7.98 -7.26
N ASP A 106 -7.66 -6.87 -7.54
CA ASP A 106 -8.67 -6.80 -8.61
C ASP A 106 -8.24 -5.73 -9.61
N VAL A 107 -8.30 -6.05 -10.90
CA VAL A 107 -7.92 -5.10 -11.95
C VAL A 107 -9.13 -4.20 -12.26
N PRO A 108 -8.99 -2.86 -12.29
CA PRO A 108 -10.08 -1.96 -12.65
C PRO A 108 -10.59 -2.20 -14.08
N SER A 109 -11.84 -1.83 -14.33
CA SER A 109 -12.41 -1.80 -15.69
C SER A 109 -11.71 -0.75 -16.56
N GLU A 110 -11.75 -0.96 -17.87
CA GLU A 110 -11.20 -0.03 -18.85
C GLU A 110 -11.79 1.39 -18.70
N ASP A 111 -13.10 1.50 -18.44
CA ASP A 111 -13.78 2.80 -18.23
C ASP A 111 -13.24 3.54 -17.00
N THR A 112 -12.99 2.83 -15.90
CA THR A 112 -12.38 3.42 -14.70
C THR A 112 -10.97 3.92 -15.00
N LEU A 113 -10.19 3.12 -15.74
CA LEU A 113 -8.83 3.48 -16.12
C LEU A 113 -8.79 4.69 -17.06
N ARG A 114 -9.73 4.79 -18.02
CA ARG A 114 -9.91 5.97 -18.87
C ARG A 114 -10.17 7.23 -18.05
N LYS A 115 -11.16 7.17 -17.14
CA LYS A 115 -11.48 8.28 -16.24
C LYS A 115 -10.30 8.67 -15.35
N LEU A 116 -9.54 7.67 -14.88
CA LEU A 116 -8.36 7.89 -14.04
C LEU A 116 -7.25 8.60 -14.81
N ALA A 117 -6.93 8.14 -16.02
CA ALA A 117 -5.92 8.75 -16.90
C ALA A 117 -6.28 10.17 -17.33
N GLU A 118 -7.56 10.43 -17.59
CA GLU A 118 -8.08 11.75 -17.94
C GLU A 118 -8.00 12.73 -16.75
N ARG A 119 -8.43 12.28 -15.57
CA ARG A 119 -8.47 13.14 -14.37
C ARG A 119 -7.10 13.37 -13.75
N TYR A 120 -6.21 12.38 -13.81
CA TYR A 120 -4.91 12.42 -13.15
C TYR A 120 -3.79 12.01 -14.12
N PRO A 121 -3.16 12.98 -14.81
CA PRO A 121 -2.07 12.72 -15.75
C PRO A 121 -0.86 11.97 -15.15
N ASP A 122 -0.66 12.03 -13.84
CA ASP A 122 0.42 11.31 -13.14
C ASP A 122 0.20 9.79 -13.07
N PHE A 123 -1.00 9.29 -13.41
CA PHE A 123 -1.33 7.86 -13.37
C PHE A 123 -1.10 7.11 -14.69
N GLN A 124 -0.60 7.77 -15.73
CA GLN A 124 -0.51 7.18 -17.08
C GLN A 124 0.27 5.85 -17.09
N TYR A 125 1.38 5.75 -16.34
CA TYR A 125 2.14 4.51 -16.23
C TYR A 125 1.38 3.42 -15.47
N GLN A 126 0.78 3.74 -14.33
CA GLN A 126 -0.01 2.81 -13.52
C GLN A 126 -1.21 2.28 -14.30
N VAL A 127 -1.89 3.16 -15.06
CA VAL A 127 -2.95 2.80 -16.00
C VAL A 127 -2.41 1.89 -17.09
N GLY A 128 -1.25 2.22 -17.67
CA GLY A 128 -0.59 1.39 -18.68
C GLY A 128 -0.28 -0.02 -18.19
N ARG A 129 0.22 -0.16 -16.96
CA ARG A 129 0.46 -1.48 -16.34
C ARG A 129 -0.83 -2.25 -16.07
N ALA A 130 -1.88 -1.58 -15.63
CA ALA A 130 -3.20 -2.21 -15.50
C ALA A 130 -3.75 -2.69 -16.86
N CYS A 131 -3.54 -1.91 -17.93
CA CYS A 131 -3.90 -2.32 -19.30
C CYS A 131 -3.11 -3.55 -19.75
N ALA A 132 -1.82 -3.63 -19.43
CA ALA A 132 -0.99 -4.80 -19.72
C ALA A 132 -1.49 -6.08 -19.03
N ILE A 133 -2.07 -5.97 -17.83
CA ILE A 133 -2.67 -7.10 -17.11
C ILE A 133 -4.00 -7.50 -17.75
N ALA A 134 -4.88 -6.53 -18.02
CA ALA A 134 -6.25 -6.79 -18.47
C ALA A 134 -6.42 -6.95 -20.00
N GLY A 135 -5.40 -6.61 -20.80
CA GLY A 135 -5.47 -6.70 -22.26
C GLY A 135 -6.15 -5.50 -22.93
N TYR A 136 -6.24 -4.34 -22.27
CA TYR A 136 -6.84 -3.13 -22.82
C TYR A 136 -5.88 -2.41 -23.79
N ALA A 137 -5.58 -3.04 -24.93
CA ALA A 137 -4.55 -2.58 -25.86
C ALA A 137 -4.85 -1.18 -26.45
N ASP A 138 -6.10 -0.88 -26.76
CA ASP A 138 -6.49 0.42 -27.33
C ASP A 138 -6.36 1.55 -26.32
N LEU A 139 -6.74 1.32 -25.06
CA LEU A 139 -6.47 2.27 -23.98
C LEU A 139 -4.96 2.47 -23.83
N TYR A 140 -4.18 1.39 -23.73
CA TYR A 140 -2.73 1.47 -23.59
C TYR A 140 -2.08 2.36 -24.66
N LYS A 141 -2.42 2.14 -25.94
CA LYS A 141 -1.90 2.94 -27.06
C LYS A 141 -2.25 4.43 -26.94
N SER A 142 -3.42 4.76 -26.40
CA SER A 142 -3.87 6.14 -26.24
C SER A 142 -3.11 6.93 -25.16
N LEU A 143 -2.44 6.24 -24.22
CA LEU A 143 -1.69 6.88 -23.13
C LEU A 143 -0.40 7.56 -23.62
N GLN A 144 0.12 7.14 -24.78
CA GLN A 144 1.35 7.66 -25.40
C GLN A 144 2.57 7.69 -24.44
N ILE A 145 2.62 6.76 -23.48
CA ILE A 145 3.74 6.63 -22.56
C ILE A 145 4.95 5.98 -23.24
N LEU A 146 6.13 6.22 -22.67
CA LEU A 146 7.38 5.60 -23.13
C LEU A 146 7.30 4.06 -23.06
N PRO A 147 7.98 3.32 -23.96
CA PRO A 147 8.00 1.86 -23.98
C PRO A 147 8.63 1.31 -22.69
N GLU A 148 7.80 1.02 -21.69
CA GLU A 148 8.20 0.73 -20.32
C GLU A 148 8.43 -0.77 -20.11
N ALA A 149 9.55 -1.12 -19.46
CA ALA A 149 10.02 -2.50 -19.33
C ALA A 149 9.08 -3.38 -18.49
N ALA A 150 8.61 -2.89 -17.34
CA ALA A 150 7.69 -3.62 -16.47
C ALA A 150 6.32 -3.82 -17.12
N ILE A 151 5.81 -2.87 -17.89
CA ILE A 151 4.57 -3.02 -18.66
C ILE A 151 4.74 -4.12 -19.73
N ALA A 152 5.87 -4.16 -20.43
CA ALA A 152 6.14 -5.24 -21.40
C ALA A 152 6.22 -6.61 -20.74
N GLU A 153 6.87 -6.72 -19.59
CA GLU A 153 6.99 -7.97 -18.84
C GLU A 153 5.63 -8.43 -18.30
N GLU A 154 4.84 -7.50 -17.75
CA GLU A 154 3.49 -7.74 -17.26
C GLU A 154 2.55 -8.22 -18.39
N ALA A 155 2.61 -7.58 -19.56
CA ALA A 155 1.83 -7.95 -20.73
C ALA A 155 2.17 -9.37 -21.22
N ARG A 156 3.47 -9.71 -21.28
CA ARG A 156 3.94 -11.05 -21.64
C ARG A 156 3.43 -12.10 -20.66
N GLU A 157 3.57 -11.86 -19.36
CA GLU A 157 3.15 -12.79 -18.32
C GLU A 157 1.63 -12.95 -18.28
N SER A 158 0.87 -11.92 -18.63
CA SER A 158 -0.60 -11.97 -18.71
C SER A 158 -1.13 -12.53 -20.03
N GLY A 159 -0.27 -12.76 -21.03
CA GLY A 159 -0.65 -13.27 -22.35
C GLY A 159 -1.17 -12.21 -23.33
N ASN A 160 -1.05 -10.93 -22.98
CA ASN A 160 -1.51 -9.80 -23.78
C ASN A 160 -0.42 -9.34 -24.76
N LEU A 161 -0.14 -10.19 -25.75
CA LEU A 161 1.03 -10.06 -26.61
C LEU A 161 1.03 -8.79 -27.47
N GLU A 162 -0.12 -8.24 -27.83
CA GLU A 162 -0.20 -7.00 -28.61
C GLU A 162 0.50 -5.83 -27.91
N ILE A 163 0.24 -5.63 -26.62
CA ILE A 163 0.91 -4.60 -25.81
C ILE A 163 2.39 -4.91 -25.70
N HIS A 164 2.74 -6.16 -25.40
CA HIS A 164 4.13 -6.60 -25.30
C HIS A 164 4.93 -6.32 -26.57
N GLU A 165 4.44 -6.77 -27.72
CA GLU A 165 5.08 -6.59 -29.03
C GLU A 165 5.20 -5.11 -29.40
N SER A 166 4.19 -4.29 -29.06
CA SER A 166 4.23 -2.85 -29.28
C SER A 166 5.36 -2.15 -28.53
N ILE A 167 5.77 -2.67 -27.37
CA ILE A 167 6.90 -2.16 -26.57
C ILE A 167 8.22 -2.78 -27.03
N VAL A 168 8.23 -4.08 -27.30
CA VAL A 168 9.45 -4.82 -27.65
C VAL A 168 10.04 -4.38 -28.99
N LYS A 169 9.21 -3.98 -29.96
CA LYS A 169 9.67 -3.47 -31.25
C LYS A 169 10.46 -2.17 -31.16
N GLU A 170 10.27 -1.38 -30.10
CA GLU A 170 10.96 -0.11 -29.90
C GLU A 170 12.43 -0.34 -29.55
N VAL A 171 13.33 0.53 -30.05
CA VAL A 171 14.78 0.34 -29.88
C VAL A 171 15.21 0.45 -28.41
N VAL A 172 14.65 1.42 -27.69
CA VAL A 172 14.97 1.71 -26.29
C VAL A 172 13.76 1.40 -25.43
N LYS A 173 13.97 0.70 -24.31
CA LYS A 173 12.96 0.54 -23.26
C LYS A 173 13.31 1.44 -22.10
N TRP A 174 12.33 1.71 -21.25
CA TRP A 174 12.47 2.61 -20.12
C TRP A 174 12.15 1.90 -18.82
N LYS A 175 12.93 2.19 -17.78
CA LYS A 175 12.60 1.84 -16.41
C LYS A 175 11.91 3.04 -15.76
N VAL A 176 10.66 2.84 -15.37
CA VAL A 176 9.85 3.84 -14.66
C VAL A 176 9.37 3.28 -13.33
N PHE A 177 9.02 1.99 -13.26
CA PHE A 177 8.62 1.37 -12.01
C PHE A 177 9.81 0.94 -11.15
N ASP A 178 9.71 1.22 -9.85
CA ASP A 178 10.47 0.53 -8.81
C ASP A 178 9.50 -0.25 -7.91
N ASP A 179 9.35 -1.53 -8.23
CA ASP A 179 8.43 -2.47 -7.55
C ASP A 179 8.86 -2.76 -6.09
N TYR A 180 10.13 -2.53 -5.75
CA TYR A 180 10.65 -2.80 -4.41
C TYR A 180 10.34 -1.68 -3.43
N THR A 181 10.38 -0.43 -3.91
CA THR A 181 10.05 0.75 -3.10
C THR A 181 8.61 1.22 -3.31
N GLY A 182 7.92 0.76 -4.35
CA GLY A 182 6.57 1.19 -4.70
C GLY A 182 6.55 2.63 -5.19
N THR A 183 7.53 3.02 -6.02
CA THR A 183 7.68 4.38 -6.53
C THR A 183 7.71 4.44 -8.06
N ILE A 184 7.27 5.58 -8.59
CA ILE A 184 7.39 5.93 -10.01
C ILE A 184 8.61 6.85 -10.15
N LEU A 185 9.59 6.40 -10.91
CA LEU A 185 10.86 7.09 -11.14
C LEU A 185 10.82 7.94 -12.41
N VAL A 186 11.74 8.89 -12.50
CA VAL A 186 12.03 9.56 -13.77
C VAL A 186 12.48 8.50 -14.79
N PRO A 187 11.92 8.46 -16.01
CA PRO A 187 12.27 7.45 -16.99
C PRO A 187 13.77 7.42 -17.28
N THR A 188 14.38 6.23 -17.15
CA THR A 188 15.78 5.99 -17.53
C THR A 188 15.86 4.86 -18.57
N PRO A 189 16.76 4.94 -19.56
CA PRO A 189 16.94 3.86 -20.52
C PRO A 189 17.28 2.53 -19.81
N SER A 190 16.60 1.46 -20.19
CA SER A 190 16.77 0.13 -19.62
C SER A 190 16.60 -0.95 -20.69
N ARG A 191 17.00 -2.17 -20.34
CA ARG A 191 16.66 -3.40 -21.08
C ARG A 191 15.49 -4.08 -20.37
N LEU A 192 14.88 -5.05 -21.05
CA LEU A 192 14.07 -6.06 -20.35
C LEU A 192 15.03 -6.91 -19.51
N ASN A 193 14.77 -7.00 -18.21
CA ASN A 193 15.66 -7.68 -17.25
C ASN A 193 14.94 -8.70 -16.37
N ALA A 194 13.65 -8.93 -16.59
CA ALA A 194 12.80 -9.86 -15.84
C ALA A 194 12.75 -9.57 -14.32
N ASP A 195 12.99 -8.32 -13.93
CA ASP A 195 13.00 -7.86 -12.53
C ASP A 195 11.61 -7.40 -12.06
N THR A 196 10.61 -7.41 -12.94
CA THR A 196 9.25 -6.96 -12.62
C THR A 196 8.55 -7.93 -11.67
N VAL A 197 7.95 -7.39 -10.60
CA VAL A 197 7.04 -8.12 -9.71
C VAL A 197 5.66 -8.17 -10.37
N VAL A 198 5.52 -9.08 -11.32
CA VAL A 198 4.28 -9.25 -12.11
C VAL A 198 3.08 -9.66 -11.25
N TYR A 199 1.88 -9.34 -11.73
CA TYR A 199 0.60 -9.61 -11.08
C TYR A 199 0.45 -11.07 -10.64
N LYS A 200 0.83 -12.03 -11.50
CA LYS A 200 0.80 -13.47 -11.15
C LYS A 200 1.67 -13.81 -9.93
N ARG A 201 2.84 -13.16 -9.79
CA ARG A 201 3.73 -13.34 -8.63
C ARG A 201 3.09 -12.77 -7.36
N LEU A 202 2.48 -11.59 -7.45
CA LEU A 202 1.74 -10.98 -6.33
C LEU A 202 0.60 -11.88 -5.85
N HIS A 203 -0.14 -12.49 -6.78
CA HIS A 203 -1.27 -13.34 -6.46
C HIS A 203 -0.84 -14.70 -5.86
N ALA A 204 0.25 -15.28 -6.36
CA ALA A 204 0.75 -16.58 -5.89
C ALA A 204 1.46 -16.49 -4.53
N PHE A 205 2.09 -15.36 -4.22
CA PHE A 205 2.92 -15.24 -3.03
C PHE A 205 2.10 -14.82 -1.80
N ARG A 206 2.12 -15.65 -0.75
CA ARG A 206 1.49 -15.33 0.54
C ARG A 206 2.56 -15.18 1.61
N GLN A 207 2.76 -13.96 2.10
CA GLN A 207 3.57 -13.70 3.29
C GLN A 207 2.73 -13.94 4.56
N GLY A 208 3.32 -14.65 5.52
CA GLY A 208 2.88 -14.70 6.90
C GLY A 208 3.71 -13.76 7.78
N PHE A 209 3.23 -13.46 8.98
CA PHE A 209 3.97 -12.71 9.97
C PHE A 209 4.17 -13.52 11.25
N ARG A 210 5.14 -13.11 12.07
CA ARG A 210 5.38 -13.65 13.41
C ARG A 210 5.17 -12.54 14.44
N THR A 211 4.97 -12.92 15.69
CA THR A 211 4.97 -11.97 16.81
C THR A 211 6.29 -11.18 16.79
N PRO A 212 6.25 -9.84 16.74
CA PRO A 212 7.46 -9.03 16.79
C PRO A 212 8.24 -9.27 18.07
N VAL A 213 9.56 -9.41 17.96
CA VAL A 213 10.49 -9.51 19.09
C VAL A 213 11.48 -8.34 19.00
N GLY A 214 11.84 -7.73 20.14
CA GLY A 214 12.83 -6.67 20.21
C GLY A 214 12.32 -5.24 20.00
N ARG A 215 13.24 -4.29 20.18
CA ARG A 215 13.08 -2.84 19.96
C ARG A 215 13.08 -2.53 18.45
N ILE A 216 12.36 -1.51 18.02
CA ILE A 216 12.33 -1.12 16.59
C ILE A 216 13.63 -0.34 16.29
N GLU A 217 14.27 -0.58 15.14
CA GLU A 217 15.44 0.22 14.69
C GLU A 217 15.06 1.72 14.62
N GLY A 218 15.88 2.57 15.26
CA GLY A 218 15.65 4.03 15.32
C GLY A 218 15.06 4.57 16.63
N GLU A 219 15.05 3.79 17.71
CA GLU A 219 14.68 4.29 19.04
C GLU A 219 15.91 4.87 19.77
N GLU A 220 15.91 6.18 20.08
CA GLU A 220 16.76 6.73 21.15
C GLU A 220 16.37 6.04 22.46
N GLY A 221 17.36 5.50 23.18
CA GLY A 221 17.19 4.92 24.52
C GLY A 221 16.45 5.87 25.44
N ASP A 222 15.43 5.39 26.13
CA ASP A 222 15.16 5.95 27.45
C ASP A 222 16.46 5.72 28.25
N PRO A 223 17.01 6.75 28.93
CA PRO A 223 18.22 6.57 29.72
C PRO A 223 17.97 5.43 30.72
N GLU A 224 18.92 4.49 30.80
CA GLU A 224 18.88 3.46 31.83
C GLU A 224 18.74 4.17 33.19
N PRO A 225 17.89 3.69 34.10
CA PRO A 225 17.84 4.24 35.44
C PRO A 225 19.24 4.09 36.03
N ASP A 226 19.84 5.22 36.41
CA ASP A 226 21.14 5.26 37.08
C ASP A 226 21.15 4.20 38.18
N ASP A 227 22.06 3.23 38.08
CA ASP A 227 22.31 2.26 39.14
C ASP A 227 22.55 3.06 40.44
N GLU A 228 21.64 2.90 41.41
CA GLU A 228 21.82 3.49 42.73
C GLU A 228 23.15 2.98 43.30
N PRO A 229 24.05 3.86 43.79
CA PRO A 229 25.30 3.41 44.36
C PRO A 229 25.01 2.59 45.61
N ASP A 230 25.52 1.35 45.62
CA ASP A 230 25.54 0.48 46.79
C ASP A 230 26.02 1.28 48.01
N SER A 231 25.11 1.47 48.97
CA SER A 231 25.41 2.04 50.26
C SER A 231 26.19 1.02 51.08
N ASP A 232 27.51 1.02 50.93
CA ASP A 232 28.41 0.49 51.94
C ASP A 232 28.40 1.43 53.14
N ASP A 233 27.73 1.04 54.23
CA ASP A 233 28.07 1.45 55.60
C ASP A 233 27.46 0.46 56.62
N GLU A 234 28.32 -0.49 57.02
CA GLU A 234 28.66 -0.99 58.37
C GLU A 234 27.64 -0.93 59.54
N PRO A 235 27.67 -1.92 60.46
CA PRO A 235 28.78 -2.02 61.45
C PRO A 235 29.38 -3.42 61.67
#